data_AF-A0AAV2ZGW3-F1
#
_entry.id   AF-A0AAV2ZGW3-F1
#
_cell.length_a   1.000
_cell.length_b   1.000
_cell.length_c   1.000
_cell.angle_alpha   90.00
_cell.angle_beta   90.00
_cell.angle_gamma   90.00
#
_symmetry.space_group_name_H-M   'P 1'
#
loop_
_entity.id
_entity.type
_entity.pdbx_description
1 polymer ?
#
loop_
_entity_poly.entity_id
_entity_poly.type
_entity_poly.pdbx_seq_one_letter_code
_entity_poly.pdbx_strand_id
1 'polypeptide(L)'
;MKKEKNCLRIYWSMYQSLQGNELLENSPYEPVNTRLSDIFKMDSSLTEPMISKGNDCLDAAKACNLDDTCKKYRSAYITPCTNSISNEVCNRRKCHKALRQFFDKVPAKHSYGMLFCSCKDTACSERRRQTIVPACSYEEREKQNCLSLQEACKTNYICRSRLAHFLNDCQPDPRSASGCLKENYAECLLAYSGLIGTGITPNYIESTSLSVSPWCDCYNSGNYMDDCLKFLNFFKDNICLRNAIQAFGNGTDVKLHPDPPVHTTTSSSSVLSKTKTKDSNYIDTMHITNEIPTHNGLPGCANLIQAQRMKSNDTVDTQLCLAEQSLGKDNIVSRSSSDPISAGSSSPISFGLCTALLLLLTVTHWLFLASPALTS
;
A
#
# COMPACT_ATOMS: atom_id res chain seq x y z
N MET A 1 -10.77 2.01 -5.25
CA MET A 1 -11.72 1.69 -6.36
C MET A 1 -12.56 0.45 -6.04
N LYS A 2 -13.86 0.36 -6.39
CA LYS A 2 -14.74 -0.78 -5.96
C LYS A 2 -14.43 -2.14 -6.62
N LYS A 3 -13.80 -2.16 -7.80
CA LYS A 3 -13.42 -3.38 -8.56
C LYS A 3 -11.93 -3.41 -8.93
N GLU A 4 -11.09 -2.85 -8.06
CA GLU A 4 -9.63 -2.70 -8.30
C GLU A 4 -8.96 -3.98 -8.79
N LYS A 5 -9.14 -5.11 -8.07
CA LYS A 5 -8.52 -6.40 -8.45
C LYS A 5 -8.84 -6.82 -9.89
N ASN A 6 -10.09 -6.62 -10.33
CA ASN A 6 -10.48 -7.01 -11.68
C ASN A 6 -9.88 -6.07 -12.73
N CYS A 7 -9.83 -4.76 -12.44
CA CYS A 7 -9.19 -3.80 -13.34
C CYS A 7 -7.70 -4.10 -13.52
N LEU A 8 -6.99 -4.30 -12.41
CA LEU A 8 -5.56 -4.61 -12.43
C LEU A 8 -5.26 -5.92 -13.15
N ARG A 9 -6.13 -6.94 -12.99
CA ARG A 9 -6.01 -8.19 -13.75
C ARG A 9 -6.08 -7.94 -15.26
N ILE A 10 -7.01 -7.12 -15.72
CA ILE A 10 -7.17 -6.78 -17.14
C ILE A 10 -5.93 -6.00 -17.62
N TYR A 11 -5.53 -4.95 -16.89
CA TYR A 11 -4.34 -4.15 -17.18
C TYR A 11 -3.10 -5.03 -17.36
N TRP A 12 -2.80 -5.90 -16.38
CA TRP A 12 -1.61 -6.75 -16.44
C TRP A 12 -1.69 -7.83 -17.51
N SER A 13 -2.90 -8.34 -17.80
CA SER A 13 -3.07 -9.30 -18.91
C SER A 13 -2.75 -8.66 -20.26
N MET A 14 -3.18 -7.42 -20.49
CA MET A 14 -2.87 -6.68 -21.71
C MET A 14 -1.38 -6.30 -21.76
N TYR A 15 -0.84 -5.81 -20.65
CA TYR A 15 0.56 -5.41 -20.55
C TYR A 15 1.51 -6.57 -20.87
N GLN A 16 1.24 -7.76 -20.32
CA GLN A 16 2.04 -8.96 -20.58
C GLN A 16 1.96 -9.42 -22.04
N SER A 17 0.81 -9.22 -22.71
CA SER A 17 0.65 -9.53 -24.13
C SER A 17 1.32 -8.50 -25.06
N LEU A 18 1.46 -7.24 -24.63
CA LEU A 18 1.93 -6.14 -25.46
C LEU A 18 3.43 -5.82 -25.28
N GLN A 19 3.97 -5.94 -24.07
CA GLN A 19 5.33 -5.48 -23.74
C GLN A 19 6.27 -6.63 -23.43
N GLY A 20 6.58 -7.49 -24.41
CA GLY A 20 7.60 -8.53 -24.25
C GLY A 20 8.89 -7.98 -23.61
N ASN A 21 9.07 -8.26 -22.31
CA ASN A 21 10.25 -7.99 -21.49
C ASN A 21 10.75 -6.52 -21.36
N GLU A 22 9.94 -5.47 -21.50
CA GLU A 22 10.42 -4.12 -21.14
C GLU A 22 10.40 -3.85 -19.62
N LEU A 23 11.57 -3.43 -19.13
CA LEU A 23 12.06 -3.42 -17.74
C LEU A 23 11.38 -2.38 -16.82
N LEU A 24 10.52 -1.52 -17.36
CA LEU A 24 9.86 -0.45 -16.60
C LEU A 24 8.41 -0.79 -16.35
N GLU A 25 8.18 -1.43 -15.21
CA GLU A 25 6.87 -1.73 -14.68
C GLU A 25 6.13 -0.43 -14.33
N ASN A 26 5.53 0.20 -15.34
CA ASN A 26 4.81 1.46 -15.18
C ASN A 26 3.62 1.28 -14.22
N SER A 27 3.47 2.21 -13.28
CA SER A 27 2.36 2.18 -12.32
C SER A 27 1.02 2.30 -13.06
N PRO A 28 0.05 1.39 -12.85
CA PRO A 28 -1.29 1.49 -13.43
C PRO A 28 -2.21 2.47 -12.70
N TYR A 29 -1.78 3.02 -11.56
CA TYR A 29 -2.55 4.01 -10.82
C TYR A 29 -2.37 5.39 -11.45
N GLU A 30 -3.47 6.15 -11.54
CA GLU A 30 -3.42 7.53 -11.98
C GLU A 30 -2.68 8.40 -10.96
N PRO A 31 -1.89 9.40 -11.41
CA PRO A 31 -1.42 10.46 -10.55
C PRO A 31 -2.62 11.16 -9.90
N VAL A 32 -2.53 11.47 -8.61
CA VAL A 32 -3.66 12.05 -7.90
C VAL A 32 -3.79 13.51 -8.32
N ASN A 33 -5.00 13.90 -8.71
CA ASN A 33 -5.31 15.31 -8.91
C ASN A 33 -5.13 16.06 -7.58
N THR A 34 -4.72 17.33 -7.63
CA THR A 34 -4.33 18.32 -6.57
C THR A 34 -4.96 18.22 -5.16
N ARG A 35 -6.04 17.48 -4.93
CA ARG A 35 -6.74 17.34 -3.64
C ARG A 35 -5.92 16.75 -2.50
N LEU A 36 -4.91 15.90 -2.76
CA LEU A 36 -4.01 15.44 -1.69
C LEU A 36 -2.99 16.51 -1.32
N SER A 37 -2.50 17.29 -2.28
CA SER A 37 -1.69 18.48 -1.97
C SER A 37 -2.47 19.51 -1.14
N ASP A 38 -3.79 19.58 -1.30
CA ASP A 38 -4.63 20.48 -0.50
C ASP A 38 -4.72 20.06 0.97
N ILE A 39 -4.46 18.78 1.32
CA ILE A 39 -4.36 18.34 2.71
C ILE A 39 -3.14 18.98 3.40
N PHE A 40 -2.05 19.20 2.66
CA PHE A 40 -0.90 19.96 3.15
C PHE A 40 -1.19 21.47 3.26
N LYS A 41 -2.17 22.00 2.50
CA LYS A 41 -2.53 23.43 2.50
C LYS A 41 -3.52 23.81 3.60
N MET A 42 -4.43 22.92 3.98
CA MET A 42 -5.49 23.23 4.94
C MET A 42 -5.00 23.48 6.38
N ASP A 43 -3.83 22.97 6.74
CA ASP A 43 -3.30 23.13 8.11
C ASP A 43 -2.63 24.49 8.35
N SER A 44 -2.37 25.28 7.30
CA SER A 44 -1.81 26.64 7.45
C SER A 44 -2.84 27.65 8.00
N SER A 45 -4.13 27.33 7.94
CA SER A 45 -5.22 28.23 8.33
C SER A 45 -5.75 28.03 9.75
N LEU A 46 -5.27 27.02 10.48
CA LEU A 46 -5.46 26.91 11.94
C LEU A 46 -4.24 27.50 12.66
N THR A 47 -4.04 28.79 12.44
CA THR A 47 -3.09 29.61 13.20
C THR A 47 -3.69 29.85 14.60
N GLU A 48 -3.61 28.83 15.44
CA GLU A 48 -3.39 29.04 16.86
C GLU A 48 -2.27 28.08 17.26
N PRO A 49 -1.12 28.56 17.75
CA PRO A 49 -0.16 27.68 18.38
C PRO A 49 -0.77 27.26 19.72
N MET A 50 -1.75 26.35 19.67
CA MET A 50 -1.79 25.32 20.69
C MET A 50 -0.45 24.61 20.53
N ILE A 51 0.53 25.07 21.30
CA ILE A 51 1.63 24.23 21.73
C ILE A 51 0.94 23.02 22.34
N SER A 52 0.67 22.00 21.51
CA SER A 52 0.18 20.75 22.02
C SER A 52 1.30 20.28 22.91
N LYS A 53 1.09 20.43 24.22
CA LYS A 53 1.94 19.79 25.23
C LYS A 53 1.81 18.26 25.14
N GLY A 54 0.99 17.74 24.22
CA GLY A 54 0.78 16.33 23.93
C GLY A 54 1.54 15.83 22.71
N ASN A 55 1.38 14.54 22.45
CA ASN A 55 1.97 13.78 21.35
C ASN A 55 1.06 13.83 20.10
N ASP A 56 1.59 14.26 18.97
CA ASP A 56 0.84 14.46 17.71
C ASP A 56 0.09 13.19 17.27
N CYS A 57 0.70 12.00 17.48
CA CYS A 57 0.05 10.73 17.20
C CYS A 57 -1.19 10.45 18.06
N LEU A 58 -1.23 10.93 19.31
CA LEU A 58 -2.41 10.80 20.16
C LEU A 58 -3.49 11.77 19.71
N ASP A 59 -3.13 12.99 19.35
CA ASP A 59 -4.08 14.00 18.88
C ASP A 59 -4.70 13.57 17.55
N ALA A 60 -3.91 13.00 16.63
CA ALA A 60 -4.42 12.35 15.43
C ALA A 60 -5.36 11.18 15.75
N ALA A 61 -5.02 10.36 16.75
CA ALA A 61 -5.87 9.26 17.20
C ALA A 61 -7.19 9.77 17.82
N LYS A 62 -7.19 10.90 18.54
CA LYS A 62 -8.39 11.56 19.05
C LYS A 62 -9.23 12.12 17.90
N ALA A 63 -8.62 12.81 16.94
CA ALA A 63 -9.29 13.36 15.77
C ALA A 63 -9.99 12.26 14.95
N CYS A 64 -9.34 11.10 14.74
CA CYS A 64 -9.97 9.94 14.11
C CYS A 64 -11.16 9.40 14.92
N ASN A 65 -11.10 9.43 16.24
CA ASN A 65 -12.21 8.96 17.09
C ASN A 65 -13.42 9.90 17.10
N LEU A 66 -13.23 11.16 16.73
CA LEU A 66 -14.30 12.15 16.55
C LEU A 66 -14.94 12.09 15.16
N ASP A 67 -14.27 11.51 14.16
CA ASP A 67 -14.81 11.28 12.82
C ASP A 67 -15.44 9.89 12.72
N ASP A 68 -16.76 9.83 12.45
CA ASP A 68 -17.50 8.56 12.40
C ASP A 68 -16.96 7.58 11.35
N THR A 69 -16.48 8.09 10.22
CA THR A 69 -15.90 7.26 9.16
C THR A 69 -14.59 6.63 9.63
N CYS A 70 -13.67 7.45 10.14
CA CYS A 70 -12.37 7.01 10.64
C CYS A 70 -12.54 6.04 11.81
N LYS A 71 -13.33 6.40 12.82
CA LYS A 71 -13.66 5.54 13.96
C LYS A 71 -14.19 4.18 13.52
N LYS A 72 -15.15 4.16 12.59
CA LYS A 72 -15.74 2.91 12.05
C LYS A 72 -14.70 2.02 11.39
N TYR A 73 -13.93 2.56 10.45
CA TYR A 73 -12.91 1.75 9.74
C TYR A 73 -11.74 1.38 10.65
N ARG A 74 -11.41 2.22 11.65
CA ARG A 74 -10.39 1.92 12.67
C ARG A 74 -10.78 0.70 13.48
N SER A 75 -11.97 0.70 14.08
CA SER A 75 -12.48 -0.47 14.81
C SER A 75 -12.58 -1.71 13.90
N ALA A 76 -12.95 -1.54 12.62
CA ALA A 76 -13.08 -2.63 11.67
C ALA A 76 -11.74 -3.33 11.35
N TYR A 77 -10.61 -2.62 11.32
CA TYR A 77 -9.31 -3.27 11.13
C TYR A 77 -8.71 -3.78 12.44
N ILE A 78 -8.88 -3.06 13.56
CA ILE A 78 -8.35 -3.50 14.85
C ILE A 78 -8.90 -4.88 15.23
N THR A 79 -10.21 -5.09 15.08
CA THR A 79 -10.89 -6.34 15.47
C THR A 79 -10.22 -7.62 14.91
N PRO A 80 -10.07 -7.81 13.59
CA PRO A 80 -9.39 -8.99 13.05
C PRO A 80 -7.87 -9.01 13.29
N CYS A 81 -7.25 -7.87 13.60
CA CYS A 81 -5.80 -7.79 13.87
C CYS A 81 -5.44 -8.12 15.33
N THR A 82 -6.38 -7.99 16.28
CA THR A 82 -6.15 -8.31 17.70
C THR A 82 -6.81 -9.60 18.17
N ASN A 83 -7.76 -10.13 17.40
CA ASN A 83 -8.44 -11.38 17.74
C ASN A 83 -7.56 -12.59 17.41
N SER A 84 -6.99 -13.22 18.44
CA SER A 84 -6.28 -14.49 18.31
C SER A 84 -7.23 -15.63 17.92
N ILE A 85 -6.72 -16.51 17.06
CA ILE A 85 -7.37 -17.76 16.66
C ILE A 85 -6.48 -18.89 17.18
N SER A 86 -7.03 -20.03 17.60
CA SER A 86 -6.25 -21.16 18.12
C SER A 86 -5.01 -21.47 17.26
N ASN A 87 -3.81 -21.35 17.83
CA ASN A 87 -2.46 -21.49 17.24
C ASN A 87 -1.91 -20.34 16.36
N GLU A 88 -2.70 -19.29 16.08
CA GLU A 88 -2.28 -18.11 15.32
C GLU A 88 -2.49 -16.81 16.13
N VAL A 89 -1.55 -15.86 16.01
CA VAL A 89 -1.63 -14.56 16.71
C VAL A 89 -2.88 -13.78 16.27
N CYS A 90 -3.29 -13.90 15.01
CA CYS A 90 -4.47 -13.25 14.46
C CYS A 90 -4.86 -13.82 13.08
N ASN A 91 -6.02 -13.42 12.54
CA ASN A 91 -6.35 -13.66 11.13
C ASN A 91 -5.70 -12.63 10.21
N ARG A 92 -4.43 -12.85 9.83
CA ARG A 92 -3.65 -11.90 9.02
C ARG A 92 -4.34 -11.50 7.71
N ARG A 93 -5.00 -12.45 7.03
CA ARG A 93 -5.75 -12.17 5.78
C ARG A 93 -6.91 -11.19 5.98
N LYS A 94 -7.71 -11.36 7.04
CA LYS A 94 -8.81 -10.43 7.38
C LYS A 94 -8.24 -9.08 7.85
N CYS A 95 -7.19 -9.10 8.66
CA CYS A 95 -6.48 -7.90 9.12
C CYS A 95 -5.99 -7.05 7.94
N HIS A 96 -5.21 -7.64 7.02
CA HIS A 96 -4.71 -6.98 5.80
C HIS A 96 -5.83 -6.45 4.91
N LYS A 97 -6.92 -7.21 4.73
CA LYS A 97 -8.08 -6.74 3.96
C LYS A 97 -8.71 -5.50 4.60
N ALA A 98 -8.87 -5.48 5.92
CA ALA A 98 -9.46 -4.37 6.64
C ALA A 98 -8.52 -3.14 6.68
N LEU A 99 -7.20 -3.34 6.80
CA LEU A 99 -6.20 -2.28 6.69
C LEU A 99 -6.24 -1.58 5.32
N ARG A 100 -6.30 -2.35 4.22
CA ARG A 100 -6.47 -1.75 2.88
C ARG A 100 -7.75 -0.93 2.79
N GLN A 101 -8.85 -1.42 3.36
CA GLN A 101 -10.11 -0.66 3.41
C GLN A 101 -10.00 0.63 4.23
N PHE A 102 -9.25 0.62 5.33
CA PHE A 102 -9.00 1.82 6.13
C PHE A 102 -8.27 2.89 5.30
N PHE A 103 -7.13 2.56 4.70
CA PHE A 103 -6.36 3.53 3.91
C PHE A 103 -7.03 3.93 2.58
N ASP A 104 -7.88 3.08 2.00
CA ASP A 104 -8.64 3.43 0.78
C ASP A 104 -9.90 4.28 1.06
N LYS A 105 -10.45 4.27 2.29
CA LYS A 105 -11.76 4.86 2.60
C LYS A 105 -11.73 6.00 3.59
N VAL A 106 -10.76 6.02 4.49
CA VAL A 106 -10.62 7.09 5.47
C VAL A 106 -9.93 8.28 4.81
N PRO A 107 -10.46 9.50 4.96
CA PRO A 107 -9.79 10.70 4.44
C PRO A 107 -8.35 10.81 4.94
N ALA A 108 -7.43 11.17 4.04
CA ALA A 108 -6.00 11.24 4.35
C ALA A 108 -5.68 12.17 5.54
N LYS A 109 -6.45 13.24 5.77
CA LYS A 109 -6.34 14.08 6.99
C LYS A 109 -6.35 13.29 8.31
N HIS A 110 -7.05 12.17 8.37
CA HIS A 110 -7.13 11.33 9.58
C HIS A 110 -6.18 10.14 9.51
N SER A 111 -6.15 9.42 8.39
CA SER A 111 -5.31 8.23 8.25
C SER A 111 -3.82 8.57 8.24
N TYR A 112 -3.41 9.66 7.58
CA TYR A 112 -2.02 10.10 7.52
C TYR A 112 -1.58 10.74 8.84
N GLY A 113 -2.48 11.47 9.52
CA GLY A 113 -2.21 11.97 10.87
C GLY A 113 -1.79 10.86 11.83
N MET A 114 -2.44 9.69 11.76
CA MET A 114 -2.10 8.55 12.62
C MET A 114 -0.84 7.80 12.16
N LEU A 115 -0.56 7.77 10.85
CA LEU A 115 0.53 6.99 10.27
C LEU A 115 1.87 7.76 10.25
N PHE A 116 1.83 9.07 10.00
CA PHE A 116 2.99 9.92 9.73
C PHE A 116 3.15 11.08 10.73
N CYS A 117 2.46 11.03 11.88
CA CYS A 117 2.66 12.00 12.97
C CYS A 117 4.15 12.14 13.34
N SER A 118 4.58 13.37 13.62
CA SER A 118 5.91 13.64 14.16
C SER A 118 5.97 13.25 15.64
N CYS A 119 7.18 12.93 16.13
CA CYS A 119 7.38 12.45 17.49
C CYS A 119 8.68 13.00 18.07
N LYS A 120 8.64 13.37 19.36
CA LYS A 120 9.78 13.84 20.14
C LYS A 120 10.27 12.82 21.17
N ASP A 121 9.40 11.88 21.54
CA ASP A 121 9.68 10.85 22.54
C ASP A 121 9.39 9.43 22.02
N THR A 122 9.93 8.43 22.72
CA THR A 122 9.76 7.02 22.38
C THR A 122 8.31 6.57 22.46
N ALA A 123 7.52 7.11 23.41
CA ALA A 123 6.12 6.74 23.58
C ALA A 123 5.25 7.13 22.37
N CYS A 124 5.50 8.31 21.80
CA CYS A 124 4.89 8.75 20.55
C CYS A 124 5.33 7.86 19.38
N SER A 125 6.63 7.60 19.24
CA SER A 125 7.14 6.77 18.15
C SER A 125 6.62 5.34 18.19
N GLU A 126 6.48 4.75 19.38
CA GLU A 126 5.84 3.44 19.54
C GLU A 126 4.35 3.51 19.18
N ARG A 127 3.64 4.58 19.56
CA ARG A 127 2.24 4.76 19.12
C ARG A 127 2.14 4.80 17.58
N ARG A 128 3.06 5.50 16.90
CA ARG A 128 3.16 5.54 15.44
C ARG A 128 3.42 4.15 14.84
N ARG A 129 4.38 3.41 15.39
CA ARG A 129 4.72 2.04 14.95
C ARG A 129 3.56 1.06 15.16
N GLN A 130 2.76 1.26 16.21
CA GLN A 130 1.61 0.43 16.56
C GLN A 130 0.35 0.73 15.73
N THR A 131 0.34 1.77 14.90
CA THR A 131 -0.84 2.20 14.11
C THR A 131 -1.46 1.07 13.29
N ILE A 132 -0.63 0.18 12.73
CA ILE A 132 -1.06 -0.95 11.89
C ILE A 132 -1.15 -2.29 12.62
N VAL A 133 -0.89 -2.35 13.93
CA VAL A 133 -0.83 -3.58 14.73
C VAL A 133 0.26 -4.55 14.23
N PRO A 134 1.56 -4.18 14.40
CA PRO A 134 2.67 -4.90 13.79
C PRO A 134 2.74 -6.39 14.16
N ALA A 135 2.41 -6.75 15.40
CA ALA A 135 2.39 -8.14 15.86
C ALA A 135 1.50 -9.08 15.03
N CYS A 136 0.54 -8.52 14.28
CA CYS A 136 -0.35 -9.26 13.40
C CYS A 136 -0.11 -8.96 11.91
N SER A 137 0.07 -7.68 11.56
CA SER A 137 0.07 -7.23 10.16
C SER A 137 1.45 -7.15 9.53
N TYR A 138 2.51 -7.10 10.33
CA TYR A 138 3.88 -6.84 9.91
C TYR A 138 4.77 -8.04 10.25
N GLU A 139 4.93 -8.32 11.54
CA GLU A 139 5.81 -9.35 12.08
C GLU A 139 5.33 -10.75 11.69
N GLU A 140 6.30 -11.61 11.39
CA GLU A 140 6.15 -13.05 11.16
C GLU A 140 7.29 -13.78 11.89
N ARG A 141 7.16 -15.09 12.10
CA ARG A 141 8.13 -15.87 12.91
C ARG A 141 9.55 -15.78 12.36
N GLU A 142 9.68 -15.73 11.04
CA GLU A 142 10.95 -15.68 10.34
C GLU A 142 10.90 -14.53 9.32
N LYS A 143 12.06 -13.90 9.09
CA LYS A 143 12.23 -12.98 7.98
C LYS A 143 12.62 -13.78 6.74
N GLN A 144 11.84 -13.64 5.68
CA GLN A 144 12.18 -14.19 4.37
C GLN A 144 13.16 -13.28 3.64
N ASN A 145 13.82 -13.81 2.60
CA ASN A 145 14.63 -13.00 1.70
C ASN A 145 13.77 -11.95 0.98
N CYS A 146 14.23 -10.71 0.90
CA CYS A 146 13.46 -9.62 0.29
C CYS A 146 13.15 -9.82 -1.20
N LEU A 147 14.03 -10.48 -1.96
CA LEU A 147 13.78 -10.79 -3.37
C LEU A 147 12.67 -11.83 -3.52
N SER A 148 12.66 -12.86 -2.66
CA SER A 148 11.55 -13.83 -2.62
C SER A 148 10.22 -13.15 -2.25
N LEU A 149 10.24 -12.21 -1.30
CA LEU A 149 9.06 -11.42 -0.95
C LEU A 149 8.58 -10.56 -2.13
N GLN A 150 9.53 -9.97 -2.86
CA GLN A 150 9.25 -9.18 -4.07
C GLN A 150 8.61 -10.04 -5.17
N GLU A 151 9.13 -11.24 -5.41
CA GLU A 151 8.56 -12.19 -6.37
C GLU A 151 7.15 -12.64 -5.97
N ALA A 152 6.94 -12.97 -4.70
CA ALA A 152 5.62 -13.31 -4.18
C ALA A 152 4.62 -12.15 -4.39
N CYS A 153 5.05 -10.91 -4.17
CA CYS A 153 4.24 -9.72 -4.42
C CYS A 153 3.87 -9.56 -5.91
N LYS A 154 4.80 -9.82 -6.84
CA LYS A 154 4.57 -9.74 -8.29
C LYS A 154 3.48 -10.70 -8.78
N THR A 155 3.26 -11.83 -8.10
CA THR A 155 2.15 -12.75 -8.44
C THR A 155 0.76 -12.20 -8.09
N ASN A 156 0.67 -11.21 -7.19
CA ASN A 156 -0.59 -10.61 -6.76
C ASN A 156 -0.77 -9.25 -7.40
N TYR A 157 -1.76 -9.12 -8.30
CA TYR A 157 -2.01 -7.88 -9.04
C TYR A 157 -2.15 -6.63 -8.17
N ILE A 158 -2.72 -6.72 -6.97
CA ILE A 158 -2.82 -5.56 -6.07
C ILE A 158 -1.43 -5.20 -5.53
N CYS A 159 -0.70 -6.19 -5.01
CA CYS A 159 0.64 -5.96 -4.45
C CYS A 159 1.60 -5.45 -5.52
N ARG A 160 1.66 -6.13 -6.67
CA ARG A 160 2.43 -5.77 -7.85
C ARG A 160 2.23 -4.30 -8.24
N SER A 161 0.97 -3.89 -8.42
CA SER A 161 0.66 -2.51 -8.79
C SER A 161 1.01 -1.49 -7.71
N ARG A 162 0.77 -1.81 -6.43
CA ARG A 162 1.08 -0.88 -5.32
C ARG A 162 2.60 -0.75 -5.12
N LEU A 163 3.36 -1.82 -5.36
CA LEU A 163 4.81 -1.77 -5.36
C LEU A 163 5.36 -0.92 -6.51
N ALA A 164 4.86 -1.12 -7.74
CA ALA A 164 5.24 -0.29 -8.89
C ALA A 164 4.95 1.20 -8.64
N HIS A 165 3.79 1.50 -8.03
CA HIS A 165 3.41 2.86 -7.64
C HIS A 165 4.42 3.48 -6.66
N PHE A 166 4.81 2.74 -5.62
CA PHE A 166 5.79 3.20 -4.63
C PHE A 166 7.17 3.45 -5.24
N LEU A 167 7.66 2.53 -6.08
CA LEU A 167 8.95 2.68 -6.74
C LEU A 167 9.00 3.89 -7.68
N ASN A 168 7.88 4.23 -8.30
CA ASN A 168 7.74 5.35 -9.24
C ASN A 168 7.60 6.71 -8.55
N ASP A 169 6.79 6.80 -7.50
CA ASP A 169 6.43 8.11 -6.91
C ASP A 169 7.30 8.50 -5.71
N CYS A 170 7.94 7.53 -5.07
CA CYS A 170 8.95 7.78 -4.04
C CYS A 170 10.39 7.67 -4.58
N GLN A 171 10.59 7.81 -5.90
CA GLN A 171 11.93 7.75 -6.48
C GLN A 171 12.80 8.90 -5.93
N PRO A 172 13.94 8.59 -5.27
CA PRO A 172 14.81 9.62 -4.73
C PRO A 172 15.63 10.30 -5.84
N ASP A 173 15.76 11.63 -5.75
CA ASP A 173 16.75 12.40 -6.52
C ASP A 173 17.50 13.33 -5.55
N PRO A 174 18.76 13.03 -5.20
CA PRO A 174 19.57 13.85 -4.30
C PRO A 174 19.84 15.28 -4.82
N ARG A 175 19.60 15.54 -6.11
CA ARG A 175 19.79 16.87 -6.72
C ARG A 175 18.53 17.73 -6.63
N SER A 176 17.35 17.15 -6.39
CA SER A 176 16.13 17.90 -6.15
C SER A 176 16.14 18.48 -4.73
N ALA A 177 15.63 19.71 -4.57
CA ALA A 177 15.44 20.33 -3.26
C ALA A 177 14.50 19.52 -2.35
N SER A 178 13.51 18.85 -2.95
CA SER A 178 12.59 17.99 -2.21
C SER A 178 13.20 16.64 -1.82
N GLY A 179 14.26 16.21 -2.51
CA GLY A 179 14.80 14.86 -2.48
C GLY A 179 14.01 13.84 -3.33
N CYS A 180 12.91 14.25 -3.97
CA CYS A 180 12.07 13.40 -4.83
C CYS A 180 12.25 13.77 -6.30
N LEU A 181 12.26 12.77 -7.19
CA LEU A 181 12.33 13.01 -8.64
C LEU A 181 11.13 13.82 -9.17
N LYS A 182 9.93 13.56 -8.66
CA LYS A 182 8.68 14.23 -9.07
C LYS A 182 8.31 15.45 -8.24
N GLU A 183 9.11 15.77 -7.22
CA GLU A 183 8.88 16.89 -6.29
C GLU A 183 7.47 16.91 -5.65
N ASN A 184 6.88 15.74 -5.42
CA ASN A 184 5.52 15.62 -4.89
C ASN A 184 5.45 14.64 -3.71
N TYR A 185 5.45 15.17 -2.49
CA TYR A 185 5.35 14.38 -1.27
C TYR A 185 3.99 13.67 -1.10
N ALA A 186 2.89 14.28 -1.58
CA ALA A 186 1.56 13.69 -1.48
C ALA A 186 1.47 12.34 -2.21
N GLU A 187 1.99 12.27 -3.45
CA GLU A 187 2.01 11.04 -4.24
C GLU A 187 2.87 9.97 -3.57
N CYS A 188 4.06 10.34 -3.08
CA CYS A 188 4.92 9.39 -2.38
C CYS A 188 4.25 8.81 -1.11
N LEU A 189 3.63 9.66 -0.27
CA LEU A 189 2.92 9.18 0.93
C LEU A 189 1.70 8.32 0.58
N LEU A 190 1.00 8.62 -0.51
CA LEU A 190 -0.07 7.76 -1.01
C LEU A 190 0.45 6.41 -1.49
N ALA A 191 1.53 6.41 -2.25
CA ALA A 191 2.12 5.19 -2.76
C ALA A 191 2.64 4.31 -1.61
N TYR A 192 3.29 4.90 -0.60
CA TYR A 192 3.73 4.21 0.62
C TYR A 192 2.54 3.62 1.41
N SER A 193 1.52 4.44 1.73
CA SER A 193 0.37 3.97 2.51
C SER A 193 -0.44 2.91 1.76
N GLY A 194 -0.43 2.94 0.43
CA GLY A 194 -1.04 1.94 -0.44
C GLY A 194 -0.40 0.54 -0.37
N LEU A 195 0.82 0.42 0.14
CA LEU A 195 1.46 -0.89 0.38
C LEU A 195 0.91 -1.60 1.62
N ILE A 196 0.35 -0.86 2.58
CA ILE A 196 -0.08 -1.41 3.87
C ILE A 196 -1.23 -2.40 3.67
N GLY A 197 -1.04 -3.61 4.19
CA GLY A 197 -1.97 -4.71 4.02
C GLY A 197 -1.83 -5.43 2.68
N THR A 198 -0.75 -5.22 1.92
CA THR A 198 -0.35 -6.09 0.81
C THR A 198 0.71 -7.10 1.25
N GLY A 199 1.24 -7.91 0.32
CA GLY A 199 2.35 -8.83 0.61
C GLY A 199 3.61 -8.10 1.08
N ILE A 200 3.82 -6.86 0.64
CA ILE A 200 4.90 -5.99 1.11
C ILE A 200 4.25 -4.92 1.99
N THR A 201 4.16 -5.18 3.30
CA THR A 201 3.67 -4.19 4.28
C THR A 201 4.88 -3.58 4.99
N PRO A 202 5.26 -2.32 4.71
CA PRO A 202 6.35 -1.65 5.43
C PRO A 202 5.88 -1.13 6.80
N ASN A 203 6.82 -1.03 7.74
CA ASN A 203 6.61 -0.34 9.02
C ASN A 203 7.91 0.30 9.54
N TYR A 204 7.80 1.17 10.53
CA TYR A 204 8.95 1.74 11.25
C TYR A 204 9.75 0.65 11.96
N ILE A 205 11.08 0.69 11.81
CA ILE A 205 12.00 -0.31 12.38
C ILE A 205 12.36 0.04 13.82
N GLU A 206 12.71 1.31 14.05
CA GLU A 206 13.23 1.82 15.31
C GLU A 206 12.37 2.99 15.80
N SER A 207 12.38 3.23 17.11
CA SER A 207 11.59 4.31 17.73
C SER A 207 12.17 5.71 17.49
N THR A 208 13.45 5.83 17.10
CA THR A 208 14.14 7.13 16.99
C THR A 208 14.31 7.61 15.56
N SER A 209 14.16 6.75 14.56
CA SER A 209 14.35 7.09 13.15
C SER A 209 13.04 7.06 12.37
N LEU A 210 13.04 7.70 11.19
CA LEU A 210 11.98 7.56 10.18
C LEU A 210 12.27 6.40 9.22
N SER A 211 13.22 5.52 9.55
CA SER A 211 13.56 4.39 8.70
C SER A 211 12.45 3.33 8.76
N VAL A 212 12.04 2.88 7.58
CA VAL A 212 10.98 1.90 7.38
C VAL A 212 11.50 0.73 6.58
N SER A 213 10.94 -0.46 6.80
CA SER A 213 11.22 -1.61 5.93
C SER A 213 10.02 -2.55 5.88
N PRO A 214 9.89 -3.37 4.82
CA PRO A 214 9.11 -4.60 4.90
C PRO A 214 9.73 -5.62 5.87
N TRP A 215 8.96 -6.66 6.22
CA TRP A 215 9.42 -7.76 7.07
C TRP A 215 10.26 -8.78 6.28
N CYS A 216 11.45 -8.38 5.87
CA CYS A 216 12.42 -9.21 5.17
C CYS A 216 13.86 -8.75 5.47
N ASP A 217 14.82 -9.55 5.04
CA ASP A 217 16.23 -9.19 5.00
C ASP A 217 16.93 -9.75 3.75
N CYS A 218 18.24 -9.56 3.65
CA CYS A 218 19.04 -10.01 2.52
C CYS A 218 19.88 -11.25 2.82
N TYR A 219 19.59 -11.98 3.90
CA TYR A 219 20.24 -13.26 4.13
C TYR A 219 19.91 -14.24 2.98
N ASN A 220 20.90 -15.06 2.62
CA ASN A 220 20.80 -16.04 1.53
C ASN A 220 20.56 -15.46 0.12
N SER A 221 20.92 -14.19 -0.13
CA SER A 221 20.78 -13.59 -1.48
C SER A 221 21.82 -14.09 -2.50
N GLY A 222 22.95 -14.64 -2.03
CA GLY A 222 24.04 -15.09 -2.91
C GLY A 222 24.53 -13.98 -3.84
N ASN A 223 24.53 -14.25 -5.15
CA ASN A 223 24.97 -13.30 -6.18
C ASN A 223 24.02 -12.09 -6.35
N TYR A 224 22.81 -12.14 -5.79
CA TYR A 224 21.82 -11.06 -5.88
C TYR A 224 21.80 -10.16 -4.63
N MET A 225 22.87 -10.18 -3.83
CA MET A 225 22.97 -9.38 -2.61
C MET A 225 22.79 -7.88 -2.90
N ASP A 226 23.42 -7.36 -3.95
CA ASP A 226 23.33 -5.94 -4.30
C ASP A 226 21.91 -5.55 -4.73
N ASP A 227 21.24 -6.40 -5.49
CA ASP A 227 19.83 -6.17 -5.88
C ASP A 227 18.91 -6.19 -4.65
N CYS A 228 19.15 -7.12 -3.73
CA CYS A 228 18.40 -7.19 -2.48
C CYS A 228 18.61 -5.94 -1.62
N LEU A 229 19.87 -5.51 -1.43
CA LEU A 229 20.21 -4.32 -0.67
C LEU A 229 19.64 -3.06 -1.32
N LYS A 230 19.69 -2.96 -2.65
CA LYS A 230 19.06 -1.87 -3.39
C LYS A 230 17.56 -1.81 -3.13
N PHE A 231 16.87 -2.95 -3.20
CA PHE A 231 15.45 -3.03 -2.89
C PHE A 231 15.14 -2.64 -1.44
N LEU A 232 15.90 -3.17 -0.47
CA LEU A 232 15.69 -2.91 0.95
C LEU A 232 16.00 -1.44 1.32
N ASN A 233 17.08 -0.88 0.77
CA ASN A 233 17.49 0.50 1.00
C ASN A 233 16.54 1.51 0.35
N PHE A 234 15.82 1.13 -0.71
CA PHE A 234 14.75 1.97 -1.26
C PHE A 234 13.63 2.24 -0.23
N PHE A 235 13.48 1.40 0.80
CA PHE A 235 12.62 1.68 1.95
C PHE A 235 13.39 2.37 3.09
N LYS A 236 14.55 1.81 3.47
CA LYS A 236 15.27 2.23 4.68
C LYS A 236 15.92 3.60 4.58
N ASP A 237 16.52 3.89 3.43
CA ASP A 237 17.35 5.06 3.18
C ASP A 237 16.90 5.81 1.92
N ASN A 238 15.65 6.24 1.94
CA ASN A 238 15.05 6.99 0.86
C ASN A 238 14.81 8.44 1.30
N ILE A 239 15.60 9.36 0.75
CA ILE A 239 15.53 10.79 1.06
C ILE A 239 14.17 11.40 0.71
N CYS A 240 13.54 10.98 -0.40
CA CYS A 240 12.21 11.43 -0.80
C CYS A 240 11.16 11.05 0.25
N LEU A 241 11.11 9.77 0.63
CA LEU A 241 10.15 9.27 1.62
C LEU A 241 10.38 9.88 3.00
N ARG A 242 11.64 9.99 3.43
CA ARG A 242 12.02 10.62 4.71
C ARG A 242 11.52 12.06 4.77
N ASN A 243 11.82 12.85 3.74
CA ASN A 243 11.42 14.25 3.67
C ASN A 243 9.90 14.39 3.59
N ALA A 244 9.22 13.53 2.84
CA ALA A 244 7.76 13.52 2.75
C ALA A 244 7.07 13.27 4.10
N ILE A 245 7.54 12.26 4.86
CA ILE A 245 7.02 11.95 6.20
C ILE A 245 7.28 13.12 7.15
N GLN A 246 8.49 13.69 7.11
CA GLN A 246 8.87 14.82 7.96
C GLN A 246 8.07 16.08 7.63
N ALA A 247 7.90 16.40 6.34
CA ALA A 247 7.12 17.55 5.88
C ALA A 247 5.65 17.44 6.33
N PHE A 248 5.06 16.26 6.20
CA PHE A 248 3.70 16.00 6.70
C PHE A 248 3.62 16.15 8.23
N GLY A 249 4.53 15.52 8.97
CA GLY A 249 4.53 15.57 10.44
C GLY A 249 4.79 16.96 11.04
N ASN A 250 5.40 17.87 10.27
CA ASN A 250 5.65 19.25 10.68
C ASN A 250 4.57 20.24 10.19
N GLY A 251 3.60 19.79 9.39
CA GLY A 251 2.60 20.68 8.76
C GLY A 251 3.19 21.62 7.71
N THR A 252 4.38 21.31 7.18
CA THR A 252 5.08 22.17 6.20
C THR A 252 4.86 21.67 4.77
N ASP A 253 4.26 22.52 3.94
CA ASP A 253 4.22 22.35 2.49
C ASP A 253 5.57 22.76 1.87
N VAL A 254 6.21 21.89 1.09
CA VAL A 254 7.30 22.30 0.21
C VAL A 254 6.65 22.80 -1.07
N LYS A 255 6.35 24.11 -1.11
CA LYS A 255 5.91 24.82 -2.31
C LYS A 255 6.97 24.69 -3.40
N LEU A 256 6.83 23.70 -4.27
CA LEU A 256 7.58 23.58 -5.52
C LEU A 256 6.60 23.49 -6.69
N HIS A 257 5.83 24.57 -6.86
CA HIS A 257 5.32 24.94 -8.16
C HIS A 257 5.53 26.45 -8.32
N PRO A 258 6.09 26.92 -9.45
CA PRO A 258 6.18 28.34 -9.68
C PRO A 258 4.76 28.89 -9.75
N ASP A 259 4.46 29.88 -8.90
CA ASP A 259 3.24 30.66 -9.01
C ASP A 259 3.13 31.16 -10.46
N PRO A 260 1.94 31.10 -11.10
CA PRO A 260 1.75 31.78 -12.37
C PRO A 260 2.07 33.27 -12.16
N PRO A 261 2.72 33.94 -13.13
CA PRO A 261 3.18 35.31 -12.95
C PRO A 261 2.00 36.20 -12.55
N VAL A 262 2.09 36.77 -11.35
CA VAL A 262 1.17 37.78 -10.86
C VAL A 262 1.23 38.94 -11.85
N HIS A 263 0.16 39.13 -12.62
CA HIS A 263 -0.01 40.35 -13.39
C HIS A 263 -0.09 41.53 -12.42
N THR A 264 1.00 42.30 -12.36
CA THR A 264 1.06 43.63 -11.76
C THR A 264 0.02 44.51 -12.45
N THR A 265 -1.13 44.67 -11.83
CA THR A 265 -2.11 45.69 -12.25
C THR A 265 -1.70 47.00 -11.59
N THR A 266 -0.92 47.78 -12.34
CA THR A 266 -0.65 49.17 -12.01
C THR A 266 -1.95 49.97 -12.09
N SER A 267 -2.29 50.63 -11.00
CA SER A 267 -3.38 51.59 -10.87
C SER A 267 -3.29 52.73 -11.88
N SER A 268 -4.37 53.01 -12.59
CA SER A 268 -4.65 54.37 -13.08
C SER A 268 -6.16 54.63 -13.10
N SER A 269 -6.54 55.72 -12.43
CA SER A 269 -7.90 56.24 -12.29
C SER A 269 -8.26 57.14 -13.47
N SER A 270 -9.47 57.04 -14.02
CA SER A 270 -10.37 58.18 -14.29
C SER A 270 -11.67 57.79 -15.05
N VAL A 271 -12.78 58.09 -14.36
CA VAL A 271 -14.14 58.49 -14.75
C VAL A 271 -14.43 58.78 -16.24
N LEU A 272 -15.47 58.16 -16.84
CA LEU A 272 -16.80 58.76 -17.15
C LEU A 272 -17.66 57.88 -18.10
N SER A 273 -18.94 57.87 -17.78
CA SER A 273 -20.13 57.22 -18.37
C SER A 273 -20.38 57.32 -19.89
N LYS A 274 -21.01 56.28 -20.48
CA LYS A 274 -22.31 56.41 -21.19
C LYS A 274 -23.01 55.07 -21.54
N THR A 275 -24.32 55.21 -21.60
CA THR A 275 -25.50 54.33 -21.77
C THR A 275 -25.61 53.42 -23.01
N LYS A 276 -26.29 52.27 -22.78
CA LYS A 276 -27.28 51.51 -23.59
C LYS A 276 -27.13 51.46 -25.12
N THR A 277 -27.11 50.23 -25.68
CA THR A 277 -28.18 49.68 -26.54
C THR A 277 -28.03 48.17 -26.78
N LYS A 278 -29.18 47.53 -27.00
CA LYS A 278 -29.45 46.13 -27.33
C LYS A 278 -29.25 45.92 -28.83
N ASP A 279 -28.66 44.82 -29.27
CA ASP A 279 -29.22 43.94 -30.32
C ASP A 279 -28.31 42.74 -30.69
N SER A 280 -29.02 41.69 -31.12
CA SER A 280 -28.57 40.39 -31.61
C SER A 280 -27.77 40.50 -32.92
N ASN A 281 -26.72 39.68 -33.09
CA ASN A 281 -26.61 38.69 -34.18
C ASN A 281 -25.29 37.92 -34.19
N TYR A 282 -25.47 36.61 -34.35
CA TYR A 282 -24.59 35.55 -34.84
C TYR A 282 -23.69 35.98 -36.03
N ILE A 283 -22.38 35.64 -36.00
CA ILE A 283 -21.63 34.93 -37.05
C ILE A 283 -20.36 34.28 -36.44
N ASP A 284 -20.22 33.01 -36.78
CA ASP A 284 -19.11 32.07 -36.64
C ASP A 284 -17.87 32.49 -37.44
N THR A 285 -16.69 32.51 -36.83
CA THR A 285 -15.41 32.44 -37.57
C THR A 285 -14.40 31.59 -36.81
N MET A 286 -14.28 30.35 -37.29
CA MET A 286 -13.20 29.41 -37.09
C MET A 286 -11.81 30.06 -37.26
N HIS A 287 -10.98 29.98 -36.23
CA HIS A 287 -9.53 30.12 -36.37
C HIS A 287 -8.88 28.76 -36.07
N ILE A 288 -8.48 28.07 -37.14
CA ILE A 288 -7.69 26.84 -37.10
C ILE A 288 -6.24 27.26 -36.80
N THR A 289 -5.70 26.80 -35.67
CA THR A 289 -4.25 26.68 -35.48
C THR A 289 -3.94 25.23 -35.16
N ASN A 290 -3.23 24.60 -36.10
CA ASN A 290 -2.66 23.26 -35.98
C ASN A 290 -1.63 23.24 -34.86
N GLU A 291 -1.92 22.55 -33.76
CA GLU A 291 -0.90 22.01 -32.86
C GLU A 291 -1.18 20.53 -32.59
N ILE A 292 -0.11 19.75 -32.68
CA ILE A 292 -0.07 18.29 -32.72
C ILE A 292 -0.45 17.71 -31.34
N PRO A 293 -1.47 16.83 -31.22
CA PRO A 293 -1.75 16.17 -29.95
C PRO A 293 -0.72 15.07 -29.69
N THR A 294 0.18 15.26 -28.72
CA THR A 294 0.93 14.17 -28.07
C THR A 294 -0.02 13.36 -27.20
N HIS A 295 -0.78 12.48 -27.84
CA HIS A 295 -1.68 11.55 -27.19
C HIS A 295 -0.89 10.33 -26.72
N ASN A 296 -0.49 10.29 -25.44
CA ASN A 296 -0.08 9.05 -24.77
C ASN A 296 -0.41 9.14 -23.27
N GLY A 297 -1.56 8.61 -22.89
CA GLY A 297 -1.96 8.56 -21.49
C GLY A 297 -3.44 8.25 -21.33
N LEU A 298 -3.90 7.10 -21.85
CA LEU A 298 -5.22 6.61 -21.47
C LEU A 298 -5.11 6.05 -20.03
N PRO A 299 -5.87 6.55 -19.05
CA PRO A 299 -5.75 6.06 -17.69
C PRO A 299 -6.23 4.61 -17.55
N GLY A 300 -5.33 3.75 -17.09
CA GLY A 300 -5.49 2.29 -17.09
C GLY A 300 -6.63 1.74 -16.23
N CYS A 301 -7.18 2.52 -15.28
CA CYS A 301 -8.22 1.99 -14.38
C CYS A 301 -9.36 2.94 -13.95
N ALA A 302 -9.44 4.20 -14.38
CA ALA A 302 -10.54 5.08 -13.95
C ALA A 302 -11.87 4.83 -14.68
N ASN A 303 -11.85 4.37 -15.94
CA ASN A 303 -13.04 4.45 -16.81
C ASN A 303 -13.64 3.11 -17.29
N LEU A 304 -13.21 1.96 -16.76
CA LEU A 304 -13.73 0.67 -17.22
C LEU A 304 -15.21 0.39 -16.86
N ILE A 305 -15.88 1.29 -16.12
CA ILE A 305 -17.29 1.16 -15.75
C ILE A 305 -18.24 1.52 -16.92
N GLN A 306 -17.79 2.30 -17.90
CA GLN A 306 -18.65 2.72 -19.02
C GLN A 306 -18.82 1.65 -20.11
N ALA A 307 -17.88 0.70 -20.24
CA ALA A 307 -17.97 -0.38 -21.22
C ALA A 307 -18.96 -1.50 -20.85
N GLN A 308 -19.44 -1.57 -19.59
CA GLN A 308 -20.37 -2.63 -19.14
C GLN A 308 -21.86 -2.21 -19.19
N ARG A 309 -22.20 -1.08 -19.83
CA ARG A 309 -23.60 -0.57 -19.90
C ARG A 309 -24.24 -0.53 -21.29
N MET A 310 -23.63 -1.14 -22.31
CA MET A 310 -24.36 -1.41 -23.56
C MET A 310 -24.96 -2.80 -23.50
N LYS A 311 -26.27 -2.85 -23.20
CA LYS A 311 -27.10 -4.04 -23.41
C LYS A 311 -27.07 -4.36 -24.91
N SER A 312 -26.69 -5.59 -25.22
CA SER A 312 -26.81 -6.22 -26.54
C SER A 312 -28.26 -6.19 -27.01
N ASN A 313 -28.47 -5.71 -28.25
CA ASN A 313 -29.58 -6.07 -29.12
C ASN A 313 -28.99 -6.43 -30.49
N ASP A 314 -29.32 -7.64 -30.93
CA ASP A 314 -29.38 -8.20 -32.29
C ASP A 314 -28.15 -8.26 -33.22
N THR A 315 -27.73 -9.52 -33.39
CA THR A 315 -27.38 -10.25 -34.64
C THR A 315 -26.58 -9.52 -35.72
N VAL A 316 -25.35 -9.98 -35.98
CA VAL A 316 -24.90 -10.49 -37.31
C VAL A 316 -23.71 -11.43 -37.08
N ASP A 317 -23.77 -12.55 -37.80
CA ASP A 317 -22.82 -13.67 -37.88
C ASP A 317 -21.45 -13.22 -38.43
N THR A 318 -20.35 -13.66 -37.82
CA THR A 318 -19.07 -13.82 -38.53
C THR A 318 -18.18 -14.84 -37.84
N GLN A 319 -17.95 -15.91 -38.60
CA GLN A 319 -17.21 -17.12 -38.28
C GLN A 319 -15.68 -16.91 -38.30
N LEU A 320 -14.98 -17.77 -37.54
CA LEU A 320 -13.58 -18.22 -37.71
C LEU A 320 -12.45 -17.27 -37.20
N CYS A 321 -11.41 -17.69 -36.47
CA CYS A 321 -10.73 -19.00 -36.37
C CYS A 321 -10.19 -19.27 -34.95
N LEU A 322 -10.49 -20.44 -34.38
CA LEU A 322 -9.65 -21.14 -33.40
C LEU A 322 -9.15 -22.42 -34.09
N ALA A 323 -7.84 -22.62 -34.13
CA ALA A 323 -7.23 -23.86 -34.58
C ALA A 323 -7.06 -24.79 -33.37
N GLU A 324 -7.82 -25.88 -33.33
CA GLU A 324 -7.55 -27.04 -32.48
C GLU A 324 -6.79 -28.10 -33.29
N GLN A 325 -5.68 -28.58 -32.73
CA GLN A 325 -5.08 -29.86 -33.08
C GLN A 325 -5.43 -30.85 -31.98
N SER A 326 -6.15 -31.93 -32.29
CA SER A 326 -5.90 -33.23 -31.66
C SER A 326 -6.26 -34.38 -32.59
N LEU A 327 -5.33 -35.31 -32.65
CA LEU A 327 -5.20 -36.45 -33.56
C LEU A 327 -6.04 -37.63 -33.04
N GLY A 328 -6.56 -38.43 -33.98
CA GLY A 328 -7.57 -39.46 -33.79
C GLY A 328 -7.20 -40.64 -32.89
N LYS A 329 -8.26 -41.33 -32.45
CA LYS A 329 -8.25 -42.49 -31.55
C LYS A 329 -9.00 -43.64 -32.22
N ASP A 330 -8.28 -44.68 -32.60
CA ASP A 330 -8.84 -45.96 -33.05
C ASP A 330 -9.00 -46.93 -31.87
N ASN A 331 -10.13 -47.65 -31.88
CA ASN A 331 -10.54 -48.65 -30.90
C ASN A 331 -9.98 -50.04 -31.22
N ILE A 332 -9.47 -50.76 -30.22
CA ILE A 332 -9.43 -52.25 -30.20
C ILE A 332 -9.82 -52.75 -28.80
N VAL A 333 -10.67 -53.79 -28.81
CA VAL A 333 -11.32 -54.48 -27.68
C VAL A 333 -10.45 -55.64 -27.14
N SER A 334 -10.51 -55.87 -25.81
CA SER A 334 -10.44 -57.16 -25.05
C SER A 334 -9.67 -56.99 -23.73
N ARG A 335 -9.88 -57.69 -22.60
CA ARG A 335 -10.92 -58.53 -21.97
C ARG A 335 -10.32 -58.97 -20.62
N SER A 336 -11.05 -58.85 -19.48
CA SER A 336 -10.94 -59.65 -18.22
C SER A 336 -9.60 -59.57 -17.42
N SER A 337 -9.46 -59.58 -16.08
CA SER A 337 -10.25 -60.06 -14.92
C SER A 337 -9.56 -59.67 -13.59
N SER A 338 -10.32 -59.79 -12.48
CA SER A 338 -9.97 -60.11 -11.07
C SER A 338 -9.50 -59.03 -10.07
N ASP A 339 -10.41 -58.73 -9.11
CA ASP A 339 -10.21 -58.25 -7.72
C ASP A 339 -9.47 -59.29 -6.82
N PRO A 340 -9.34 -59.18 -5.45
CA PRO A 340 -9.55 -58.07 -4.48
C PRO A 340 -8.48 -57.91 -3.34
N ILE A 341 -8.65 -56.85 -2.52
CA ILE A 341 -8.41 -56.70 -1.05
C ILE A 341 -7.00 -56.96 -0.43
N SER A 342 -6.46 -55.96 0.29
CA SER A 342 -5.92 -56.17 1.65
C SER A 342 -5.74 -54.86 2.45
N ALA A 343 -6.12 -54.91 3.72
CA ALA A 343 -5.91 -53.91 4.77
C ALA A 343 -4.94 -54.49 5.82
N GLY A 344 -4.12 -53.63 6.44
CA GLY A 344 -3.32 -53.93 7.65
C GLY A 344 -2.67 -52.65 8.16
N SER A 345 -3.12 -52.06 9.28
CA SER A 345 -2.84 -52.39 10.69
C SER A 345 -1.51 -51.81 11.20
N SER A 346 -1.57 -50.83 12.10
CA SER A 346 -0.49 -50.51 13.04
C SER A 346 -1.06 -50.23 14.44
N SER A 347 -0.54 -50.97 15.41
CA SER A 347 -0.92 -51.04 16.83
C SER A 347 -0.35 -49.88 17.68
N PRO A 348 -0.84 -49.67 18.92
CA PRO A 348 -0.40 -48.62 19.85
C PRO A 348 0.73 -49.09 20.79
N ILE A 349 1.17 -48.21 21.73
CA ILE A 349 2.17 -48.32 22.84
C ILE A 349 3.37 -47.37 22.56
N SER A 350 3.74 -46.37 23.38
CA SER A 350 3.96 -46.34 24.83
C SER A 350 3.86 -44.91 25.42
N PHE A 351 2.97 -44.69 26.39
CA PHE A 351 2.80 -43.42 27.14
C PHE A 351 3.39 -43.46 28.56
N GLY A 352 4.37 -44.34 28.83
CA GLY A 352 4.87 -44.59 30.18
C GLY A 352 6.12 -43.81 30.62
N LEU A 353 6.88 -43.22 29.69
CA LEU A 353 8.20 -42.63 30.02
C LEU A 353 8.18 -41.12 30.31
N CYS A 354 7.13 -40.40 29.91
CA CYS A 354 7.10 -38.93 30.04
C CYS A 354 6.69 -38.46 31.45
N THR A 355 5.91 -39.27 32.19
CA THR A 355 5.42 -38.91 33.52
C THR A 355 6.48 -39.07 34.62
N ALA A 356 7.44 -39.99 34.45
CA ALA A 356 8.54 -40.18 35.41
C ALA A 356 9.57 -39.03 35.37
N LEU A 357 9.81 -38.44 34.19
CA LEU A 357 10.74 -37.31 34.01
C LEU A 357 10.20 -36.00 34.61
N LEU A 358 8.88 -35.80 34.58
CA LEU A 358 8.24 -34.61 35.17
C LEU A 358 8.27 -34.63 36.71
N LEU A 359 8.18 -35.81 37.34
CA LEU A 359 8.24 -35.91 38.80
C LEU A 359 9.66 -35.63 39.35
N LEU A 360 10.71 -36.07 38.66
CA LEU A 360 12.10 -35.82 39.08
C LEU A 360 12.51 -34.33 39.02
N LEU A 361 11.97 -33.56 38.07
CA LEU A 361 12.24 -32.13 37.94
C LEU A 361 11.54 -31.29 39.02
N THR A 362 10.42 -31.76 39.57
CA THR A 362 9.75 -31.05 40.66
C THR A 362 10.53 -31.20 41.96
N VAL A 363 11.09 -32.38 42.27
CA VAL A 363 11.83 -32.62 43.53
C VAL A 363 13.12 -31.81 43.61
N THR A 364 13.83 -31.60 42.48
CA THR A 364 15.04 -30.78 42.45
C THR A 364 14.75 -29.28 42.65
N HIS A 365 13.56 -28.82 42.24
CA HIS A 365 13.18 -27.41 42.39
C HIS A 365 12.79 -27.05 43.83
N TRP A 366 12.24 -28.01 44.59
CA TRP A 366 11.92 -27.82 46.02
C TRP A 366 13.17 -27.85 46.92
N LEU A 367 14.22 -28.58 46.54
CA LEU A 367 15.50 -28.60 47.28
C LEU A 367 16.30 -27.29 47.15
N PHE A 368 16.14 -26.56 46.05
CA PHE A 368 16.81 -25.27 45.84
C PHE A 368 16.17 -24.09 46.58
N LEU A 369 14.90 -24.21 47.00
CA LEU A 369 14.17 -23.15 47.72
C LEU A 369 14.37 -23.20 49.24
N ALA A 370 15.06 -24.20 49.78
CA ALA A 370 15.20 -24.43 51.23
C ALA A 370 16.53 -23.95 51.84
N SER A 371 17.43 -23.32 51.08
CA SER A 371 18.72 -22.85 51.61
C SER A 371 18.70 -21.35 51.92
N PRO A 372 18.77 -20.92 53.19
CA PRO A 372 18.89 -19.51 53.51
C PRO A 372 20.34 -19.03 53.30
N ALA A 373 20.44 -17.76 52.92
CA ALA A 373 21.65 -17.01 52.65
C ALA A 373 22.74 -17.14 53.73
N LEU A 374 24.01 -17.20 53.30
CA LEU A 374 25.14 -16.76 54.11
C LEU A 374 25.94 -15.70 53.36
N THR A 375 25.98 -14.53 53.99
CA THR A 375 26.73 -13.32 53.68
C THR A 375 28.25 -13.54 53.75
N SER A 376 28.99 -12.95 52.81
CA SER A 376 30.14 -12.08 53.10
C SER A 376 30.49 -11.23 51.88
#